data_AF-A0A534R6D9-F1
#
_entry.id   AF-A0A534R6D9-F1
#
_cell.length_a   1.000
_cell.length_b   1.000
_cell.length_c   1.000
_cell.angle_alpha   90.00
_cell.angle_beta   90.00
_cell.angle_gamma   90.00
#
_symmetry.space_group_name_H-M   'P 1'
#
loop_
_entity.id
_entity.type
_entity.pdbx_description
1 polymer ?
#
loop_
_entity_poly.entity_id
_entity_poly.type
_entity_poly.pdbx_seq_one_letter_code
_entity_poly.pdbx_strand_id
1 'polypeptide(L)'
;MRGPIVVVTSGFPRRSETFLLNELLALEARGALTAIFATKRGEDGPQHPGCARLLARVEVLRPGSPRAQGAHLVERLGRRAVTAVHGYFAHRPAAVAAHAARRLGVPFGFSAHARDVRKVAPALLAVRAREAACVVACNGDVAASLAGTGVPVGLVRLVPHGVDTLRFRPRAGPRGDRLRLLAVGRLVEKKGFEVLLVLEALASGRAVVASDVGAVGSAVRDGRTGLLVPPGDPRALAEALRALARQPDLRTRLAREGRALVERRFELERCAARLHRVLDRAYA
;
A
#
# COMPACT_ATOMS: atom_id res chain seq x y z
N MET A 1 -0.27 19.72 5.85
CA MET A 1 0.91 19.28 6.63
C MET A 1 1.56 20.50 7.26
N ARG A 2 1.75 20.48 8.59
CA ARG A 2 2.48 21.55 9.31
C ARG A 2 3.91 21.80 8.81
N GLY A 3 4.45 20.87 8.03
CA GLY A 3 5.64 21.03 7.22
C GLY A 3 5.98 19.72 6.50
N PRO A 4 7.04 19.70 5.69
CA PRO A 4 7.41 18.53 4.93
C PRO A 4 8.07 17.46 5.81
N ILE A 5 7.93 16.20 5.42
CA ILE A 5 8.50 15.05 6.12
C ILE A 5 9.65 14.42 5.35
N VAL A 6 10.45 13.65 6.07
CA VAL A 6 11.39 12.71 5.46
C VAL A 6 10.80 11.32 5.53
N VAL A 7 10.91 10.57 4.43
CA VAL A 7 10.47 9.18 4.39
C VAL A 7 11.67 8.24 4.38
N VAL A 8 11.60 7.18 5.21
CA VAL A 8 12.55 6.06 5.19
C VAL A 8 11.90 4.85 4.54
N THR A 9 12.55 4.26 3.54
CA THR A 9 12.07 3.06 2.84
C THR A 9 13.06 1.90 2.98
N SER A 10 12.62 0.68 2.62
CA SER A 10 13.52 -0.48 2.59
C SER A 10 14.57 -0.34 1.50
N GLY A 11 14.19 -0.59 0.24
CA GLY A 11 14.98 -0.21 -0.93
C GLY A 11 14.04 0.40 -1.96
N PHE A 12 14.49 1.41 -2.68
CA PHE A 12 13.68 2.12 -3.67
C PHE A 12 14.54 2.42 -4.90
N PRO A 13 14.00 2.30 -6.12
CA PRO A 13 12.64 1.83 -6.45
C PRO A 13 12.50 0.30 -6.37
N ARG A 14 11.26 -0.20 -6.28
CA ARG A 14 10.93 -1.63 -6.35
C ARG A 14 9.69 -1.83 -7.20
N ARG A 15 9.73 -2.77 -8.16
CA ARG A 15 8.59 -3.02 -9.06
C ARG A 15 7.35 -3.52 -8.33
N SER A 16 7.54 -4.20 -7.20
CA SER A 16 6.43 -4.74 -6.41
C SER A 16 5.87 -3.79 -5.36
N GLU A 17 6.33 -2.53 -5.31
CA GLU A 17 5.94 -1.53 -4.31
C GLU A 17 5.28 -0.30 -4.99
N THR A 18 4.35 -0.56 -5.91
CA THR A 18 3.59 0.49 -6.63
C THR A 18 2.79 1.40 -5.68
N PHE A 19 2.24 0.82 -4.61
CA PHE A 19 1.53 1.57 -3.58
C PHE A 19 2.41 2.65 -2.95
N LEU A 20 3.66 2.30 -2.61
CA LEU A 20 4.63 3.21 -1.99
C LEU A 20 5.01 4.32 -2.97
N LEU A 21 5.27 3.97 -4.24
CA LEU A 21 5.53 4.97 -5.29
C LEU A 21 4.38 5.98 -5.40
N ASN A 22 3.14 5.48 -5.48
CA ASN A 22 1.94 6.31 -5.62
C ASN A 22 1.75 7.26 -4.42
N GLU A 23 1.94 6.75 -3.20
CA GLU A 23 1.83 7.57 -1.99
C GLU A 23 2.95 8.62 -1.90
N LEU A 24 4.18 8.27 -2.25
CA LEU A 24 5.29 9.23 -2.28
C LEU A 24 5.12 10.32 -3.34
N LEU A 25 4.62 9.97 -4.53
CA LEU A 25 4.28 10.95 -5.56
C LEU A 25 3.21 11.92 -5.07
N ALA A 26 2.21 11.41 -4.35
CA ALA A 26 1.14 12.24 -3.82
C ALA A 26 1.61 13.17 -2.68
N LEU A 27 2.55 12.73 -1.84
CA LEU A 27 3.19 13.56 -0.83
C LEU A 27 4.07 14.64 -1.51
N GLU A 28 4.83 14.25 -2.53
CA GLU A 28 5.68 15.16 -3.31
C GLU A 28 4.86 16.25 -4.01
N ALA A 29 3.77 15.88 -4.68
CA ALA A 29 2.87 16.81 -5.37
C ALA A 29 2.20 17.82 -4.42
N ARG A 30 2.12 17.50 -3.12
CA ARG A 30 1.58 18.38 -2.07
C ARG A 30 2.66 19.17 -1.34
N GLY A 31 3.91 19.11 -1.79
CA GLY A 31 5.05 19.75 -1.13
C GLY A 31 5.37 19.15 0.25
N ALA A 32 4.84 17.97 0.58
CA ALA A 32 4.94 17.35 1.89
C ALA A 32 6.16 16.42 2.03
N LEU A 33 6.99 16.27 1.00
CA LEU A 33 8.12 15.34 0.98
C LEU A 33 9.45 16.07 0.78
N THR A 34 10.28 16.12 1.82
CA THR A 34 11.64 16.70 1.77
C THR A 34 12.59 15.77 1.02
N ALA A 35 12.71 14.53 1.47
CA ALA A 35 13.67 13.54 0.96
C ALA A 35 13.21 12.11 1.24
N ILE A 36 13.76 11.16 0.48
CA ILE A 36 13.56 9.72 0.65
C ILE A 36 14.90 9.09 1.00
N PHE A 37 14.99 8.39 2.13
CA PHE A 37 16.17 7.62 2.51
C PHE A 37 15.89 6.12 2.41
N ALA A 38 16.64 5.41 1.57
CA ALA A 38 16.50 3.97 1.42
C ALA A 38 17.54 3.25 2.30
N THR A 39 17.11 2.28 3.10
CA THR A 39 18.02 1.49 3.97
C THR A 39 18.96 0.55 3.20
N LYS A 40 18.68 0.33 1.91
CA LYS A 40 19.51 -0.43 0.95
C LYS A 40 19.15 -0.02 -0.49
N ARG A 41 19.98 -0.44 -1.45
CA ARG A 41 19.72 -0.21 -2.88
C ARG A 41 18.37 -0.81 -3.33
N GLY A 42 17.71 -0.12 -4.25
CA GLY A 42 16.51 -0.59 -4.95
C GLY A 42 16.79 -1.72 -5.94
N GLU A 43 15.78 -2.05 -6.74
CA GLU A 43 15.88 -2.96 -7.87
C GLU A 43 16.42 -2.23 -9.11
N ASP A 44 17.32 -2.89 -9.83
CA ASP A 44 17.70 -2.49 -11.18
C ASP A 44 16.62 -2.95 -12.20
N GLY A 45 16.51 -2.24 -13.32
CA GLY A 45 15.60 -2.59 -14.42
C GLY A 45 14.41 -1.64 -14.63
N PRO A 46 13.36 -2.07 -15.36
CA PRO A 46 12.25 -1.21 -15.73
C PRO A 46 11.52 -0.61 -14.52
N GLN A 47 11.31 0.69 -14.58
CA GLN A 47 10.68 1.46 -13.52
C GLN A 47 9.23 1.79 -13.87
N HIS A 48 8.39 1.94 -12.84
CA HIS A 48 7.01 2.39 -13.04
C HIS A 48 6.97 3.87 -13.45
N PRO A 49 5.94 4.30 -14.20
CA PRO A 49 5.73 5.71 -14.52
C PRO A 49 5.75 6.59 -13.27
N GLY A 50 6.37 7.77 -13.37
CA GLY A 50 6.52 8.72 -12.26
C GLY A 50 7.73 8.46 -11.34
N CYS A 51 8.35 7.28 -11.38
CA CYS A 51 9.51 6.95 -10.54
C CYS A 51 10.66 7.96 -10.68
N ALA A 52 10.97 8.39 -11.90
CA ALA A 52 12.05 9.34 -12.18
C ALA A 52 11.92 10.67 -11.39
N ARG A 53 10.68 11.13 -11.14
CA ARG A 53 10.41 12.35 -10.34
C ARG A 53 10.91 12.23 -8.90
N LEU A 54 10.91 11.01 -8.35
CA LEU A 54 11.32 10.75 -6.98
C LEU A 54 12.80 10.39 -6.87
N LEU A 55 13.42 9.80 -7.90
CA LEU A 55 14.81 9.34 -7.84
C LEU A 55 15.80 10.43 -7.45
N ALA A 56 15.58 11.67 -7.91
CA ALA A 56 16.41 12.82 -7.54
C ALA A 56 16.37 13.15 -6.04
N ARG A 57 15.38 12.64 -5.30
CA ARG A 57 15.21 12.82 -3.86
C ARG A 57 15.63 11.60 -3.03
N VAL A 58 16.14 10.55 -3.68
CA VAL A 58 16.47 9.28 -3.02
C VAL A 58 17.94 9.23 -2.66
N GLU A 59 18.22 9.05 -1.38
CA GLU A 59 19.56 8.82 -0.85
C GLU A 59 19.63 7.41 -0.24
N VAL A 60 20.63 6.61 -0.64
CA VAL A 60 20.84 5.27 -0.07
C VAL A 60 21.72 5.39 1.16
N LEU A 61 21.22 4.89 2.30
CA LEU A 61 21.96 4.93 3.55
C LEU A 61 23.09 3.90 3.54
N ARG A 62 24.24 4.28 4.14
CA ARG A 62 25.36 3.36 4.38
C ARG A 62 24.86 2.11 5.12
N PRO A 63 25.33 0.91 4.77
CA PRO A 63 25.01 -0.31 5.52
C PRO A 63 25.40 -0.16 6.99
N GLY A 64 24.58 -0.69 7.90
CA GLY A 64 24.85 -0.65 9.32
C GLY A 64 23.65 -1.00 10.18
N SER A 65 23.78 -0.78 11.49
CA SER A 65 22.67 -0.88 12.43
C SER A 65 21.62 0.20 12.15
N PRO A 66 20.34 0.01 12.57
CA PRO A 66 19.33 1.05 12.43
C PRO A 66 19.74 2.38 13.08
N ARG A 67 20.47 2.34 14.20
CA ARG A 67 21.01 3.53 14.87
C ARG A 67 22.04 4.27 14.01
N ALA A 68 22.96 3.54 13.37
CA ALA A 68 23.96 4.13 12.48
C ALA A 68 23.32 4.71 11.22
N GLN A 69 22.34 4.00 10.65
CA GLN A 69 21.56 4.48 9.51
C GLN A 69 20.73 5.73 9.86
N GLY A 70 20.15 5.80 11.06
CA GLY A 70 19.46 7.00 11.53
C GLY A 70 20.39 8.19 11.72
N ALA A 71 21.62 7.97 12.21
CA ALA A 71 22.63 9.03 12.29
C ALA A 71 23.06 9.53 10.91
N HIS A 72 23.31 8.62 9.97
CA HIS A 72 23.65 8.97 8.58
C HIS A 72 22.51 9.71 7.88
N LEU A 73 21.25 9.35 8.14
CA LEU A 73 20.10 10.12 7.64
C LEU A 73 20.16 11.57 8.12
N VAL A 74 20.40 11.81 9.41
CA VAL A 74 20.49 13.17 9.97
C VAL A 74 21.67 13.95 9.39
N GLU A 75 22.84 13.32 9.27
CA GLU A 75 24.03 13.89 8.60
C GLU A 75 23.69 14.36 7.18
N ARG A 76 23.07 13.47 6.40
CA ARG A 76 22.73 13.74 5.00
C ARG A 76 21.60 14.76 4.87
N LEU A 77 20.59 14.72 5.74
CA LEU A 77 19.50 15.69 5.76
C LEU A 77 20.04 17.13 5.85
N GLY A 78 21.11 17.33 6.63
CA GLY A 78 21.77 18.62 6.77
C GLY A 78 20.82 19.68 7.34
N ARG A 79 20.75 20.85 6.70
CA ARG A 79 19.93 21.98 7.14
C ARG A 79 18.49 21.96 6.59
N ARG A 80 18.10 20.92 5.85
CA ARG A 80 16.75 20.83 5.26
C ARG A 80 15.71 20.69 6.37
N ALA A 81 14.73 21.60 6.39
CA ALA A 81 13.66 21.58 7.38
C ALA A 81 12.80 20.31 7.23
N VAL A 82 12.40 19.75 8.38
CA VAL A 82 11.52 18.59 8.46
C VAL A 82 10.68 18.66 9.73
N THR A 83 9.43 18.24 9.66
CA THR A 83 8.53 18.21 10.83
C THR A 83 8.31 16.80 11.39
N ALA A 84 8.64 15.76 10.64
CA ALA A 84 8.59 14.37 11.11
C ALA A 84 9.40 13.41 10.23
N VAL A 85 9.65 12.21 10.75
CA VAL A 85 10.23 11.10 9.98
C VAL A 85 9.23 9.94 9.89
N HIS A 86 8.89 9.51 8.68
CA HIS A 86 7.96 8.41 8.45
C HIS A 86 8.65 7.19 7.86
N GLY A 87 8.55 6.03 8.52
CA GLY A 87 9.09 4.77 8.02
C GLY A 87 8.04 3.98 7.21
N TYR A 88 8.35 3.64 5.96
CA TYR A 88 7.58 2.62 5.23
C TYR A 88 8.09 1.23 5.61
N PHE A 89 7.18 0.36 6.02
CA PHE A 89 7.38 -0.95 6.64
C PHE A 89 7.71 -0.92 8.13
N ALA A 90 7.12 -1.85 8.88
CA ALA A 90 7.21 -1.98 10.32
C ALA A 90 8.60 -2.44 10.84
N HIS A 91 9.49 -2.87 9.95
CA HIS A 91 10.80 -3.41 10.28
C HIS A 91 11.91 -2.33 10.25
N ARG A 92 13.07 -2.64 9.64
CA ARG A 92 14.24 -1.75 9.59
C ARG A 92 13.96 -0.27 9.26
N PRO A 93 13.16 0.12 8.24
CA PRO A 93 12.87 1.52 7.97
C PRO A 93 12.20 2.24 9.14
N ALA A 94 11.23 1.62 9.82
CA ALA A 94 10.62 2.20 11.01
C ALA A 94 11.62 2.36 12.17
N ALA A 95 12.55 1.41 12.35
CA ALA A 95 13.61 1.53 13.35
C ALA A 95 14.60 2.67 13.03
N VAL A 96 14.97 2.82 11.76
CA VAL A 96 15.82 3.93 11.30
C VAL A 96 15.11 5.27 11.46
N ALA A 97 13.82 5.34 11.08
CA ALA A 97 12.99 6.52 11.25
C ALA A 97 12.91 6.95 12.72
N ALA A 98 12.64 6.03 13.64
CA ALA A 98 12.60 6.31 15.07
C ALA A 98 13.93 6.87 15.60
N HIS A 99 15.07 6.29 15.20
CA HIS A 99 16.38 6.80 15.61
C HIS A 99 16.72 8.18 15.03
N ALA A 100 16.36 8.43 13.77
CA ALA A 100 16.56 9.74 13.13
C ALA A 100 15.68 10.81 13.80
N ALA A 101 14.40 10.51 14.00
CA ALA A 101 13.43 11.40 14.64
C ALA A 101 13.86 11.81 16.05
N ARG A 102 14.32 10.86 16.87
CA ARG A 102 14.85 11.13 18.21
C ARG A 102 16.03 12.09 18.21
N ARG A 103 16.93 11.99 17.22
CA ARG A 103 18.08 12.89 17.08
C ARG A 103 17.69 14.28 16.59
N LEU A 104 16.65 14.36 15.76
CA LEU A 104 16.13 15.60 15.21
C LEU A 104 15.17 16.33 16.16
N GLY A 105 14.68 15.65 17.22
CA GLY A 105 13.67 16.20 18.11
C GLY A 105 12.29 16.35 17.46
N VAL A 106 11.96 15.50 16.48
CA VAL A 106 10.68 15.53 15.74
C VAL A 106 9.91 14.22 15.95
N PRO A 107 8.57 14.21 15.77
CA PRO A 107 7.79 12.98 15.84
C PRO A 107 8.17 11.98 14.74
N PHE A 108 7.87 10.69 14.99
CA PHE A 108 7.95 9.66 13.97
C PHE A 108 6.66 8.87 13.84
N GLY A 109 6.47 8.21 12.70
CA GLY A 109 5.45 7.19 12.52
C GLY A 109 5.90 6.15 11.51
N PHE A 110 5.09 5.12 11.31
CA PHE A 110 5.39 4.13 10.28
C PHE A 110 4.15 3.50 9.66
N SER A 111 4.30 3.05 8.41
CA SER A 111 3.29 2.28 7.68
C SER A 111 3.61 0.80 7.74
N ALA A 112 2.67 0.00 8.21
CA ALA A 112 2.73 -1.45 8.29
C ALA A 112 1.97 -2.10 7.13
N HIS A 113 2.52 -3.18 6.59
CA HIS A 113 1.88 -3.99 5.56
C HIS A 113 1.83 -5.47 6.00
N ALA A 114 1.18 -6.32 5.20
CA ALA A 114 0.85 -7.68 5.62
C ALA A 114 2.06 -8.52 6.08
N ARG A 115 3.15 -8.54 5.31
CA ARG A 115 4.28 -9.45 5.60
C ARG A 115 5.31 -8.90 6.57
N ASP A 116 5.49 -7.59 6.62
CA ASP A 116 6.54 -6.95 7.41
C ASP A 116 6.21 -6.93 8.90
N VAL A 117 4.93 -6.87 9.28
CA VAL A 117 4.51 -7.05 10.68
C VAL A 117 5.04 -8.36 11.24
N ARG A 118 4.96 -9.45 10.46
CA ARG A 118 5.47 -10.78 10.85
C ARG A 118 6.99 -10.91 10.88
N LYS A 119 7.74 -9.93 10.36
CA LYS A 119 9.22 -9.94 10.39
C LYS A 119 9.78 -9.32 11.68
N VAL A 120 8.93 -8.85 12.57
CA VAL A 120 9.31 -8.16 13.79
C VAL A 120 8.69 -8.90 14.97
N ALA A 121 9.47 -9.13 16.02
CA ALA A 121 8.95 -9.70 17.26
C ALA A 121 7.81 -8.81 17.81
N PRO A 122 6.67 -9.37 18.24
CA PRO A 122 5.52 -8.61 18.73
C PRO A 122 5.88 -7.56 19.79
N ALA A 123 6.68 -7.94 20.79
CA ALA A 123 7.12 -7.04 21.86
C ALA A 123 7.90 -5.82 21.31
N LEU A 124 8.78 -6.02 20.34
CA LEU A 124 9.54 -4.94 19.71
C LEU A 124 8.63 -4.03 18.87
N LEU A 125 7.62 -4.60 18.22
CA LEU A 125 6.64 -3.82 17.47
C LEU A 125 5.77 -2.96 18.39
N ALA A 126 5.34 -3.50 19.54
CA ALA A 126 4.60 -2.75 20.55
C ALA A 126 5.43 -1.59 21.13
N VAL A 127 6.69 -1.84 21.49
CA VAL A 127 7.60 -0.77 21.96
C VAL A 127 7.73 0.32 20.91
N ARG A 128 7.99 -0.05 19.65
CA ARG A 128 8.11 0.91 18.55
C ARG A 128 6.82 1.70 18.35
N ALA A 129 5.66 1.05 18.39
CA ALA A 129 4.39 1.73 18.21
C ALA A 129 4.09 2.72 19.33
N ARG A 130 4.46 2.43 20.58
CA ARG A 130 4.28 3.37 21.71
C ARG A 130 5.11 4.64 21.58
N GLU A 131 6.27 4.57 20.93
CA GLU A 131 7.08 5.75 20.63
C GLU A 131 6.60 6.52 19.38
N ALA A 132 5.74 5.90 18.56
CA ALA A 132 5.26 6.47 17.30
C ALA A 132 4.05 7.37 17.51
N ALA A 133 4.01 8.51 16.82
CA ALA A 133 2.84 9.38 16.76
C ALA A 133 1.67 8.74 15.98
N CYS A 134 1.97 7.86 15.02
CA CYS A 134 0.97 7.04 14.35
C CYS A 134 1.54 5.74 13.75
N VAL A 135 0.67 4.73 13.65
CA VAL A 135 0.90 3.52 12.85
C VAL A 135 -0.15 3.45 11.74
N VAL A 136 0.27 3.47 10.48
CA VAL A 136 -0.63 3.36 9.33
C VAL A 136 -0.78 1.89 8.94
N ALA A 137 -2.01 1.40 8.80
CA ALA A 137 -2.32 0.06 8.34
C ALA A 137 -3.05 0.13 7.00
N CYS A 138 -2.63 -0.68 6.01
CA CYS A 138 -3.19 -0.59 4.66
C CYS A 138 -4.55 -1.29 4.46
N ASN A 139 -4.97 -2.15 5.39
CA ASN A 139 -6.28 -2.80 5.37
C ASN A 139 -6.65 -3.33 6.78
N GLY A 140 -7.87 -3.87 6.89
CA GLY A 140 -8.42 -4.39 8.14
C GLY A 140 -7.57 -5.52 8.73
N ASP A 141 -7.09 -6.44 7.91
CA ASP A 141 -6.30 -7.58 8.38
C ASP A 141 -4.95 -7.16 8.95
N VAL A 142 -4.30 -6.16 8.34
CA VAL A 142 -3.07 -5.58 8.88
C VAL A 142 -3.36 -4.91 10.22
N ALA A 143 -4.46 -4.17 10.34
CA ALA A 143 -4.85 -3.56 11.61
C ALA A 143 -5.14 -4.61 12.70
N ALA A 144 -5.86 -5.69 12.35
CA ALA A 144 -6.12 -6.81 13.25
C ALA A 144 -4.83 -7.55 13.65
N SER A 145 -3.92 -7.77 12.69
CA SER A 145 -2.61 -8.36 12.95
C SER A 145 -1.75 -7.49 13.88
N LEU A 146 -1.88 -6.16 13.83
CA LEU A 146 -1.21 -5.25 14.76
C LEU A 146 -1.82 -5.33 16.17
N ALA A 147 -3.14 -5.45 16.28
CA ALA A 147 -3.81 -5.58 17.59
C ALA A 147 -3.29 -6.80 18.37
N GLY A 148 -3.04 -7.92 17.68
CA GLY A 148 -2.45 -9.13 18.28
C GLY A 148 -0.97 -8.99 18.71
N THR A 149 -0.33 -7.84 18.49
CA THR A 149 1.09 -7.62 18.86
C THR A 149 1.29 -6.72 20.07
N GLY A 150 0.22 -6.22 20.68
CA GLY A 150 0.30 -5.26 21.79
C GLY A 150 0.46 -3.79 21.36
N VAL A 151 0.30 -3.52 20.06
CA VAL A 151 0.19 -2.16 19.52
C VAL A 151 -1.15 -1.55 19.97
N PRO A 152 -1.16 -0.35 20.60
CA PRO A 152 -2.40 0.29 21.01
C PRO A 152 -3.33 0.55 19.81
N VAL A 153 -4.57 0.05 19.88
CA VAL A 153 -5.56 0.19 18.80
C VAL A 153 -5.81 1.68 18.46
N GLY A 154 -5.81 2.54 19.48
CA GLY A 154 -5.95 3.99 19.32
C GLY A 154 -4.86 4.68 18.52
N LEU A 155 -3.72 4.04 18.25
CA LEU A 155 -2.63 4.56 17.40
C LEU A 155 -2.71 4.09 15.95
N VAL A 156 -3.48 3.03 15.67
CA VAL A 156 -3.58 2.47 14.32
C VAL A 156 -4.53 3.31 13.48
N ARG A 157 -4.09 3.70 12.28
CA ARG A 157 -4.86 4.48 11.32
C ARG A 157 -4.98 3.69 10.03
N LEU A 158 -6.21 3.30 9.70
CA LEU A 158 -6.48 2.59 8.46
C LEU A 158 -6.37 3.57 7.28
N VAL A 159 -5.51 3.27 6.31
CA VAL A 159 -5.36 4.02 5.06
C VAL A 159 -5.19 3.02 3.91
N PRO A 160 -6.25 2.75 3.12
CA PRO A 160 -6.14 1.85 1.98
C PRO A 160 -5.16 2.35 0.93
N HIS A 161 -4.55 1.43 0.20
CA HIS A 161 -3.84 1.79 -1.02
C HIS A 161 -4.82 2.23 -2.10
N GLY A 162 -4.38 3.17 -2.94
CA GLY A 162 -5.19 3.72 -4.01
C GLY A 162 -4.85 3.14 -5.38
N VAL A 163 -5.85 3.11 -6.25
CA VAL A 163 -5.76 2.72 -7.67
C VAL A 163 -5.99 3.94 -8.54
N ASP A 164 -5.11 4.10 -9.53
CA ASP A 164 -5.21 5.15 -10.55
C ASP A 164 -6.38 4.82 -11.51
N THR A 165 -7.54 5.43 -11.25
CA THR A 165 -8.76 5.23 -12.06
C THR A 165 -8.70 5.93 -13.41
N LEU A 166 -7.71 6.80 -13.66
CA LEU A 166 -7.47 7.36 -14.99
C LEU A 166 -6.73 6.34 -15.85
N ARG A 167 -5.73 5.65 -15.28
CA ARG A 167 -5.01 4.55 -15.94
C ARG A 167 -5.90 3.32 -16.11
N PHE A 168 -6.53 2.88 -15.03
CA PHE A 168 -7.44 1.73 -14.96
C PHE A 168 -8.88 2.21 -15.07
N ARG A 169 -9.29 2.44 -16.32
CA ARG A 169 -10.65 2.85 -16.68
C ARG A 169 -11.26 1.83 -17.64
N PRO A 170 -12.59 1.72 -17.72
CA PRO A 170 -13.22 0.93 -18.75
C PRO A 170 -12.79 1.39 -20.13
N ARG A 171 -12.41 0.42 -20.95
CA ARG A 171 -12.09 0.59 -22.36
C ARG A 171 -12.97 -0.36 -23.14
N ALA A 172 -13.46 0.08 -24.28
CA ALA A 172 -14.12 -0.80 -25.24
C ALA A 172 -13.17 -1.97 -25.53
N GLY A 173 -13.61 -3.18 -25.19
CA GLY A 173 -12.89 -4.40 -25.55
C GLY A 173 -13.11 -4.72 -27.02
N PRO A 174 -12.28 -5.58 -27.62
CA PRO A 174 -12.56 -6.15 -28.93
C PRO A 174 -13.96 -6.78 -28.92
N ARG A 175 -14.78 -6.45 -29.92
CA ARG A 175 -16.10 -7.07 -30.09
C ARG A 175 -15.90 -8.55 -30.44
N GLY A 176 -16.69 -9.42 -29.81
CA GLY A 176 -16.66 -10.86 -30.01
C GLY A 176 -17.69 -11.56 -29.14
N ASP A 177 -18.13 -12.71 -29.63
CA ASP A 177 -19.02 -13.69 -29.00
C ASP A 177 -18.31 -14.52 -27.90
N ARG A 178 -16.98 -14.56 -27.91
CA ARG A 178 -16.18 -15.33 -26.93
C ARG A 178 -15.92 -14.56 -25.63
N LEU A 179 -16.27 -15.18 -24.50
CA LEU A 179 -15.87 -14.72 -23.16
C LEU A 179 -14.35 -14.82 -23.00
N ARG A 180 -13.72 -13.76 -22.50
CA ARG A 180 -12.29 -13.74 -22.19
C ARG A 180 -12.07 -13.69 -20.69
N LEU A 181 -11.31 -14.65 -20.19
CA LEU A 181 -10.86 -14.71 -18.81
C LEU A 181 -9.45 -14.12 -18.73
N LEU A 182 -9.22 -13.24 -17.76
CA LEU A 182 -7.90 -12.68 -17.49
C LEU A 182 -7.58 -12.94 -16.02
N ALA A 183 -6.43 -13.56 -15.80
CA ALA A 183 -5.83 -13.66 -14.49
C ALA A 183 -4.45 -12.99 -14.59
N VAL A 184 -4.10 -12.15 -13.62
CA VAL A 184 -2.78 -11.53 -13.56
C VAL A 184 -2.27 -11.60 -12.12
N GLY A 185 -1.01 -11.98 -11.95
CA GLY A 185 -0.40 -12.16 -10.64
C GLY A 185 1.02 -12.71 -10.78
N ARG A 186 1.71 -12.90 -9.66
CA ARG A 186 3.01 -13.57 -9.65
C ARG A 186 2.81 -15.06 -9.47
N LEU A 187 3.47 -15.86 -10.29
CA LEU A 187 3.54 -17.32 -10.15
C LEU A 187 4.49 -17.71 -9.01
N VAL A 188 4.14 -17.32 -7.79
CA VAL A 188 4.87 -17.66 -6.58
C VAL A 188 3.85 -18.15 -5.56
N GLU A 189 3.94 -19.43 -5.21
CA GLU A 189 3.04 -20.14 -4.29
C GLU A 189 2.73 -19.32 -3.03
N LYS A 190 3.77 -18.80 -2.38
CA LYS A 190 3.62 -18.01 -1.15
C LYS A 190 2.82 -16.73 -1.37
N LYS A 191 2.84 -16.11 -2.56
CA LYS A 191 2.26 -14.78 -2.82
C LYS A 191 0.87 -14.82 -3.44
N GLY A 192 0.43 -15.96 -3.96
CA GLY A 192 -0.88 -16.11 -4.60
C GLY A 192 -1.09 -15.18 -5.79
N PHE A 193 -1.98 -15.57 -6.69
CA PHE A 193 -2.44 -14.73 -7.80
C PHE A 193 -3.48 -13.67 -7.37
N GLU A 194 -3.63 -13.42 -6.05
CA GLU A 194 -4.97 -13.23 -5.49
C GLU A 194 -5.35 -11.79 -5.10
N VAL A 195 -4.40 -10.88 -4.83
CA VAL A 195 -4.79 -9.71 -3.99
C VAL A 195 -4.52 -8.33 -4.61
N LEU A 196 -3.61 -8.18 -5.57
CA LEU A 196 -3.18 -6.84 -6.00
C LEU A 196 -3.74 -6.37 -7.34
N LEU A 197 -4.63 -7.12 -7.99
CA LEU A 197 -5.24 -6.70 -9.26
C LEU A 197 -6.76 -6.72 -9.26
N VAL A 198 -7.36 -7.07 -8.11
CA VAL A 198 -8.80 -6.96 -7.89
C VAL A 198 -9.24 -5.51 -8.06
N LEU A 199 -8.58 -4.57 -7.38
CA LEU A 199 -8.96 -3.16 -7.46
C LEU A 199 -8.78 -2.59 -8.88
N GLU A 200 -7.69 -2.92 -9.57
CA GLU A 200 -7.46 -2.54 -10.97
C GLU A 200 -8.49 -3.14 -11.93
N ALA A 201 -8.90 -4.39 -11.71
CA ALA A 201 -9.94 -5.05 -12.51
C ALA A 201 -11.31 -4.39 -12.29
N LEU A 202 -11.68 -4.13 -11.03
CA LEU A 202 -12.90 -3.41 -10.68
C LEU A 202 -12.88 -1.98 -11.24
N ALA A 203 -11.76 -1.25 -11.12
CA ALA A 203 -11.58 0.09 -11.70
C ALA A 203 -11.76 0.07 -13.23
N SER A 204 -11.26 -0.98 -13.88
CA SER A 204 -11.40 -1.21 -15.32
C SER A 204 -12.80 -1.67 -15.76
N GLY A 205 -13.77 -1.69 -14.83
CA GLY A 205 -15.15 -2.10 -15.09
C GLY A 205 -15.26 -3.57 -15.49
N ARG A 206 -14.53 -4.45 -14.80
CA ARG A 206 -14.60 -5.90 -15.01
C ARG A 206 -15.27 -6.56 -13.81
N ALA A 207 -16.13 -7.53 -14.08
CA ALA A 207 -16.62 -8.42 -13.04
C ALA A 207 -15.45 -9.29 -12.56
N VAL A 208 -15.36 -9.49 -11.25
CA VAL A 208 -14.28 -10.22 -10.59
C VAL A 208 -14.87 -11.44 -9.89
N VAL A 209 -14.17 -12.57 -10.03
CA VAL A 209 -14.30 -13.74 -9.16
C VAL A 209 -13.00 -13.85 -8.39
N ALA A 210 -13.05 -13.95 -7.06
CA ALA A 210 -11.85 -14.02 -6.23
C ALA A 210 -12.07 -14.92 -5.01
N SER A 211 -10.99 -15.51 -4.50
CA SER A 211 -11.01 -16.21 -3.22
C SER A 211 -11.11 -15.22 -2.06
N ASP A 212 -11.90 -15.52 -1.03
CA ASP A 212 -11.98 -14.66 0.15
C ASP A 212 -10.76 -14.83 1.06
N VAL A 213 -9.66 -14.19 0.67
CA VAL A 213 -8.42 -14.17 1.46
C VAL A 213 -7.89 -12.75 1.64
N GLY A 214 -7.36 -12.50 2.82
CA GLY A 214 -6.77 -11.21 3.18
C GLY A 214 -7.69 -10.05 2.79
N ALA A 215 -7.13 -9.06 2.10
CA ALA A 215 -7.85 -7.80 1.83
C ALA A 215 -8.92 -7.90 0.74
N VAL A 216 -9.14 -9.06 0.10
CA VAL A 216 -10.06 -9.21 -1.03
C VAL A 216 -11.49 -8.82 -0.62
N GLY A 217 -11.98 -9.28 0.54
CA GLY A 217 -13.32 -8.96 1.05
C GLY A 217 -13.57 -7.47 1.28
N SER A 218 -12.52 -6.64 1.35
CA SER A 218 -12.68 -5.18 1.43
C SER A 218 -13.19 -4.54 0.13
N ALA A 219 -12.97 -5.22 -1.01
CA ALA A 219 -13.28 -4.76 -2.36
C ALA A 219 -14.31 -5.65 -3.08
N VAL A 220 -14.24 -6.97 -2.88
CA VAL A 220 -15.18 -7.94 -3.45
C VAL A 220 -16.18 -8.32 -2.38
N ARG A 221 -17.43 -7.90 -2.56
CA ARG A 221 -18.58 -8.27 -1.76
C ARG A 221 -19.42 -9.21 -2.60
N ASP A 222 -19.59 -10.43 -2.11
CA ASP A 222 -20.25 -11.49 -2.86
C ASP A 222 -21.64 -11.07 -3.36
N GLY A 223 -21.95 -11.41 -4.62
CA GLY A 223 -23.18 -11.04 -5.32
C GLY A 223 -23.36 -9.55 -5.64
N ARG A 224 -22.49 -8.66 -5.13
CA ARG A 224 -22.64 -7.20 -5.21
C ARG A 224 -21.57 -6.52 -6.04
N THR A 225 -20.30 -6.67 -5.68
CA THR A 225 -19.16 -6.07 -6.43
C THR A 225 -18.32 -7.11 -7.16
N GLY A 226 -18.57 -8.38 -6.90
CA GLY A 226 -18.00 -9.54 -7.58
C GLY A 226 -18.56 -10.81 -6.95
N LEU A 227 -17.95 -11.96 -7.27
CA LEU A 227 -18.28 -13.24 -6.64
C LEU A 227 -17.09 -13.70 -5.79
N LEU A 228 -17.38 -14.17 -4.59
CA LEU A 228 -16.39 -14.80 -3.72
C LEU A 228 -16.49 -16.31 -3.81
N VAL A 229 -15.34 -16.99 -3.79
CA VAL A 229 -15.27 -18.45 -3.75
C VAL A 229 -14.36 -18.92 -2.61
N PRO A 230 -14.55 -20.14 -2.10
CA PRO A 230 -13.63 -20.71 -1.13
C PRO A 230 -12.20 -20.83 -1.70
N PRO A 231 -11.15 -20.51 -0.92
CA PRO A 231 -9.77 -20.69 -1.35
C PRO A 231 -9.47 -22.16 -1.61
N GLY A 232 -8.80 -22.46 -2.73
CA GLY A 232 -8.42 -23.83 -3.09
C GLY A 232 -9.58 -24.70 -3.59
N ASP A 233 -10.71 -24.10 -4.00
CA ASP A 233 -11.85 -24.81 -4.58
C ASP A 233 -12.03 -24.49 -6.09
N PRO A 234 -11.47 -25.33 -6.99
CA PRO A 234 -11.63 -25.17 -8.42
C PRO A 234 -13.06 -25.35 -8.92
N ARG A 235 -13.90 -26.12 -8.22
CA ARG A 235 -15.29 -26.37 -8.64
C ARG A 235 -16.13 -25.13 -8.42
N ALA A 236 -16.05 -24.53 -7.23
CA ALA A 236 -16.70 -23.26 -6.93
C ALA A 236 -16.25 -22.14 -7.87
N LEU A 237 -14.93 -22.07 -8.17
CA LEU A 237 -14.41 -21.12 -9.16
C LEU A 237 -15.02 -21.34 -10.55
N ALA A 238 -15.06 -22.58 -11.04
CA ALA A 238 -15.63 -22.90 -12.34
C ALA A 238 -17.13 -22.58 -12.42
N GLU A 239 -17.89 -22.83 -11.35
CA GLU A 239 -19.31 -22.50 -11.26
C GLU A 239 -19.56 -21.00 -11.30
N ALA A 240 -18.81 -20.21 -10.50
CA ALA A 240 -18.89 -18.75 -10.53
C ALA A 240 -18.56 -18.19 -11.92
N LEU A 241 -17.53 -18.72 -12.59
CA LEU A 241 -17.17 -18.32 -13.95
C LEU A 241 -18.27 -18.68 -14.96
N ARG A 242 -18.89 -19.86 -14.85
CA ARG A 242 -20.04 -20.25 -15.70
C ARG A 242 -21.26 -19.37 -15.46
N ALA A 243 -21.52 -18.97 -14.21
CA ALA A 243 -22.61 -18.04 -13.90
C ALA A 243 -22.40 -16.69 -14.61
N LEU A 244 -21.20 -16.10 -14.53
CA LEU A 244 -20.87 -14.85 -15.23
C LEU A 244 -20.84 -14.99 -16.75
N ALA A 245 -20.55 -16.18 -17.27
CA ALA A 245 -20.59 -16.48 -18.69
C ALA A 245 -22.03 -16.48 -19.23
N ARG A 246 -22.95 -17.11 -18.49
CA ARG A 246 -24.36 -17.28 -18.89
C ARG A 246 -25.23 -16.06 -18.60
N GLN A 247 -24.81 -15.15 -17.71
CA GLN A 247 -25.62 -14.00 -17.29
C GLN A 247 -24.90 -12.67 -17.57
N PRO A 248 -25.03 -12.12 -18.80
CA PRO A 248 -24.44 -10.83 -19.16
C PRO A 248 -24.85 -9.65 -18.28
N ASP A 249 -26.10 -9.63 -17.82
CA ASP A 249 -26.62 -8.55 -16.97
C ASP A 249 -26.00 -8.57 -15.59
N LEU A 250 -25.86 -9.77 -14.99
CA LEU A 250 -25.14 -9.95 -13.73
C LEU A 250 -23.70 -9.43 -13.85
N ARG A 251 -22.99 -9.85 -14.91
CA ARG A 251 -21.62 -9.40 -15.18
C ARG A 251 -21.51 -7.88 -15.29
N THR A 252 -22.44 -7.24 -16.01
CA THR A 252 -22.49 -5.79 -16.19
C THR A 252 -22.78 -5.07 -14.87
N ARG A 253 -23.74 -5.58 -14.09
CA ARG A 253 -24.07 -5.06 -12.76
C ARG A 253 -22.87 -5.11 -11.82
N LEU A 254 -22.24 -6.28 -11.65
CA LEU A 254 -21.10 -6.47 -10.76
C LEU A 254 -19.92 -5.57 -11.16
N ALA A 255 -19.62 -5.49 -12.46
CA ALA A 255 -18.59 -4.60 -13.00
C ALA A 255 -18.83 -3.12 -12.64
N ARG A 256 -20.07 -2.65 -12.83
CA ARG A 256 -20.47 -1.27 -12.51
C ARG A 256 -20.38 -1.00 -11.01
N GLU A 257 -20.91 -1.89 -10.18
CA GLU A 257 -20.90 -1.74 -8.73
C GLU A 257 -19.49 -1.80 -8.14
N GLY A 258 -18.67 -2.71 -8.65
CA GLY A 258 -17.25 -2.84 -8.32
C GLY A 258 -16.47 -1.57 -8.63
N ARG A 259 -16.62 -1.03 -9.84
CA ARG A 259 -16.01 0.25 -10.22
C ARG A 259 -16.45 1.39 -9.31
N ALA A 260 -17.75 1.50 -9.06
CA ALA A 260 -18.29 2.55 -8.20
C ALA A 260 -17.77 2.44 -6.76
N LEU A 261 -17.51 1.22 -6.25
CA LEU A 261 -16.84 1.04 -4.96
C LEU A 261 -15.40 1.56 -4.99
N VAL A 262 -14.64 1.24 -6.04
CA VAL A 262 -13.25 1.73 -6.20
C VAL A 262 -13.24 3.26 -6.23
N GLU A 263 -14.04 3.90 -7.07
CA GLU A 263 -14.08 5.38 -7.18
C GLU A 263 -14.44 6.05 -5.84
N ARG A 264 -15.30 5.42 -5.03
CA ARG A 264 -15.67 5.95 -3.71
C ARG A 264 -14.64 5.71 -2.61
N ARG A 265 -13.90 4.61 -2.64
CA ARG A 265 -13.08 4.15 -1.49
C ARG A 265 -11.60 3.94 -1.74
N PHE A 266 -11.24 3.61 -2.98
CA PHE A 266 -9.91 3.17 -3.36
C PHE A 266 -9.32 3.99 -4.53
N GLU A 267 -9.95 5.08 -4.92
CA GLU A 267 -9.38 6.02 -5.88
C GLU A 267 -8.08 6.62 -5.32
N LEU A 268 -7.06 6.73 -6.18
CA LEU A 268 -5.71 7.09 -5.81
C LEU A 268 -5.62 8.42 -5.05
N GLU A 269 -6.14 9.51 -5.61
CA GLU A 269 -6.05 10.83 -4.99
C GLU A 269 -6.81 10.88 -3.66
N ARG A 270 -7.93 10.17 -3.55
CA ARG A 270 -8.69 10.04 -2.30
C ARG A 270 -7.89 9.33 -1.22
N CYS A 271 -7.27 8.19 -1.54
CA CYS A 271 -6.44 7.44 -0.60
C CYS A 271 -5.20 8.25 -0.19
N ALA A 272 -4.55 8.90 -1.15
CA ALA A 272 -3.44 9.82 -0.91
C ALA A 272 -3.83 11.00 0.00
N ALA A 273 -4.96 11.65 -0.26
CA ALA A 273 -5.46 12.74 0.58
C ALA A 273 -5.83 12.25 1.99
N ARG A 274 -6.27 11.00 2.14
CA ARG A 274 -6.47 10.37 3.45
C ARG A 274 -5.15 10.14 4.17
N LEU A 275 -4.13 9.60 3.48
CA LEU A 275 -2.78 9.43 4.04
C LEU A 275 -2.24 10.78 4.53
N HIS A 276 -2.24 11.80 3.66
CA HIS A 276 -1.75 13.13 4.00
C HIS A 276 -2.46 13.70 5.23
N ARG A 277 -3.79 13.60 5.33
CA ARG A 277 -4.54 14.06 6.53
C ARG A 277 -4.18 13.28 7.80
N VAL A 278 -3.94 11.97 7.69
CA VAL A 278 -3.51 11.15 8.82
C VAL A 278 -2.13 11.60 9.30
N LEU A 279 -1.18 11.76 8.38
CA LEU A 279 0.18 12.19 8.72
C LEU A 279 0.19 13.62 9.27
N ASP A 280 -0.57 14.55 8.66
CA ASP A 280 -0.69 15.92 9.13
C ASP A 280 -1.19 16.01 10.56
N ARG A 281 -2.25 15.26 10.90
CA ARG A 281 -2.79 15.23 12.26
C ARG A 281 -1.85 14.55 13.26
N ALA A 282 -1.12 13.52 12.83
CA ALA A 282 -0.21 12.79 13.70
C ALA A 282 1.08 13.57 13.98
N TYR A 283 1.52 14.40 13.04
CA TYR A 283 2.74 15.20 13.14
C TYR A 283 2.47 16.68 13.41
N ALA A 284 1.24 17.00 13.79
CA ALA A 284 0.82 18.31 14.24
C ALA A 284 1.35 18.56 15.65
#